data_AF-A0A7K2QFA2-F1
#
_entry.id   AF-A0A7K2QFA2-F1
#
_cell.length_a   1.000
_cell.length_b   1.000
_cell.length_c   1.000
_cell.angle_alpha   90.00
_cell.angle_beta   90.00
_cell.angle_gamma   90.00
#
_symmetry.space_group_name_H-M   'P 1'
#
loop_
_entity.id
_entity.type
_entity.pdbx_description
1 polymer ?
#
loop_
_entity_poly.entity_id
_entity_poly.type
_entity_poly.pdbx_seq_one_letter_code
_entity_poly.pdbx_strand_id
1 'polypeptide(L)'
;MKLRSVLTALTLVLGALLAPGVGVLGGATAAHAATKISHATATSMFRASGITWSSSGGCSDRSNATCTSFDQLNLATAQGAQTLKSASGCAL
;
A
#
# COMPACT_ATOMS: atom_id res chain seq x y z
N MET A 1 50.64 9.90 25.40
CA MET A 1 49.35 9.36 25.88
C MET A 1 48.15 10.21 25.46
N LYS A 2 48.23 11.55 25.47
CA LYS A 2 47.11 12.45 25.07
C LYS A 2 46.67 12.32 23.59
N LEU A 3 47.59 12.04 22.67
CA LEU A 3 47.28 11.90 21.23
C LEU A 3 46.40 10.68 20.91
N ARG A 4 46.57 9.59 21.68
CA ARG A 4 45.80 8.35 21.49
C ARG A 4 44.36 8.49 21.99
N SER A 5 44.15 9.25 23.08
CA SER A 5 42.81 9.57 23.59
C SER A 5 42.02 10.51 22.68
N VAL A 6 42.70 11.43 21.98
CA VAL A 6 42.05 12.34 21.02
C VAL A 6 41.60 11.59 19.77
N LEU A 7 42.39 10.63 19.28
CA LEU A 7 41.99 9.79 18.15
C LEU A 7 40.78 8.90 18.46
N THR A 8 40.70 8.32 19.66
CA THR A 8 39.55 7.49 20.06
C THR A 8 38.27 8.29 20.26
N ALA A 9 38.38 9.55 20.71
CA ALA A 9 37.21 10.42 20.83
C ALA A 9 36.69 10.85 19.44
N LEU A 10 37.59 11.09 18.49
CA LEU A 10 37.23 11.49 17.13
C LEU A 10 36.52 10.36 16.35
N THR A 11 36.92 9.10 16.55
CA THR A 11 36.28 7.95 15.89
C THR A 11 34.88 7.64 16.44
N LEU A 12 34.63 7.86 17.73
CA LEU A 12 33.29 7.73 18.33
C LEU A 12 32.32 8.82 17.84
N VAL A 13 32.78 10.06 17.69
CA VAL A 13 31.97 11.16 17.16
C VAL A 13 31.65 10.94 15.68
N LEU A 14 32.61 10.46 14.88
CA LEU A 14 32.39 10.21 13.45
C LEU A 14 31.46 9.00 13.20
N GLY A 15 31.46 7.99 14.08
CA GLY A 15 30.56 6.84 14.03
C GLY A 15 29.08 7.19 14.25
N ALA A 16 28.78 8.23 15.05
CA ALA A 16 27.41 8.72 15.23
C ALA A 16 26.87 9.48 14.01
N LEU A 17 27.75 10.08 13.20
CA LEU A 17 27.40 10.78 11.96
C LEU A 17 27.22 9.84 10.76
N LEU A 18 27.76 8.61 10.83
CA LEU A 18 27.72 7.60 9.77
C LEU A 18 26.81 6.40 10.10
N ALA A 19 26.03 6.49 11.18
CA ALA A 19 24.96 5.52 11.42
C ALA A 19 23.99 5.55 10.21
N PRO A 20 23.59 4.41 9.64
CA PRO A 20 22.46 4.34 8.70
C PRO A 20 21.16 4.60 9.47
N GLY A 21 21.02 5.82 9.98
CA GLY A 21 19.82 6.40 10.58
C GLY A 21 19.01 7.21 9.56
N VAL A 22 19.15 6.92 8.27
CA VAL A 22 18.30 7.48 7.21
C VAL A 22 17.08 6.56 7.06
N GLY A 23 16.14 6.65 7.99
CA GLY A 23 14.95 5.81 8.00
C GLY A 23 13.63 6.55 8.22
N VAL A 24 13.64 7.89 8.38
CA VAL A 24 12.41 8.65 8.72
C VAL A 24 12.09 9.79 7.74
N LEU A 25 12.50 9.66 6.49
CA LEU A 25 11.94 10.46 5.39
C LEU A 25 10.83 9.72 4.62
N GLY A 26 10.27 8.65 5.20
CA GLY A 26 9.09 7.98 4.68
C GLY A 26 7.84 8.81 4.98
N GLY A 27 7.54 9.80 4.15
CA GLY A 27 6.33 10.61 4.38
C GLY A 27 5.92 11.59 3.29
N ALA A 28 6.74 11.86 2.27
CA ALA A 28 6.24 12.48 1.05
C ALA A 28 5.60 11.38 0.20
N THR A 29 4.38 10.98 0.55
CA THR A 29 3.54 10.21 -0.36
C THR A 29 3.40 11.04 -1.63
N ALA A 30 4.08 10.63 -2.70
CA ALA A 30 3.74 11.12 -4.02
C ALA A 30 2.22 10.98 -4.14
N ALA A 31 1.53 12.03 -4.58
CA ALA A 31 0.16 11.90 -5.00
C ALA A 31 0.18 10.96 -6.21
N HIS A 32 0.12 9.65 -5.95
CA HIS A 32 0.16 8.63 -6.98
C HIS A 32 -1.10 8.89 -7.80
N ALA A 33 -0.92 9.24 -9.08
CA ALA A 33 -2.01 9.26 -10.04
C ALA A 33 -2.56 7.83 -10.08
N ALA A 34 -3.57 7.57 -9.26
CA ALA A 34 -4.06 6.23 -9.06
C ALA A 34 -4.84 5.85 -10.32
N THR A 35 -4.37 4.81 -11.01
CA THR A 35 -5.07 4.26 -12.15
C THR A 35 -6.45 3.83 -11.70
N LYS A 36 -7.46 4.46 -12.26
CA LYS A 36 -8.86 4.12 -12.03
C LYS A 36 -9.26 2.98 -12.94
N ILE A 37 -9.98 2.00 -12.41
CA ILE A 37 -10.50 0.87 -13.17
C ILE A 37 -12.02 0.91 -13.21
N SER A 38 -12.57 0.28 -14.24
CA SER A 38 -14.01 0.09 -14.38
C SER A 38 -14.51 -1.03 -13.46
N HIS A 39 -15.82 -1.08 -13.27
CA HIS A 39 -16.46 -2.18 -12.55
C HIS A 39 -16.14 -3.55 -13.17
N ALA A 40 -16.20 -3.69 -14.50
CA ALA A 40 -15.90 -4.94 -15.20
C ALA A 40 -14.45 -5.42 -14.96
N THR A 41 -13.49 -4.48 -14.93
CA THR A 41 -12.09 -4.81 -14.65
C THR A 41 -11.91 -5.28 -13.20
N ALA A 42 -12.46 -4.54 -12.24
CA ALA A 42 -12.36 -4.89 -10.81
C ALA A 42 -12.97 -6.27 -10.52
N THR A 43 -14.17 -6.52 -11.05
CA THR A 43 -14.88 -7.79 -10.88
C THR A 43 -14.13 -8.98 -11.49
N SER A 44 -13.48 -8.78 -12.65
CA SER A 44 -12.62 -9.79 -13.26
C SER A 44 -11.42 -10.13 -12.37
N MET A 45 -10.77 -9.12 -11.80
CA MET A 45 -9.65 -9.32 -10.85
C MET A 45 -10.10 -10.06 -9.58
N PHE A 46 -11.22 -9.66 -8.99
CA PHE A 46 -11.77 -10.29 -7.78
C PHE A 46 -12.13 -11.75 -8.02
N ARG A 47 -12.81 -12.07 -9.13
CA ARG A 47 -13.13 -13.46 -9.49
C ARG A 47 -11.88 -14.31 -9.68
N ALA A 48 -10.84 -13.77 -10.32
CA ALA A 48 -9.57 -14.47 -10.51
C ALA A 48 -8.88 -14.84 -9.17
N SER A 49 -9.14 -14.06 -8.12
CA SER A 49 -8.61 -14.32 -6.77
C SER A 49 -9.61 -15.00 -5.83
N GLY A 50 -10.78 -15.41 -6.31
CA GLY A 50 -11.81 -16.03 -5.49
C GLY A 50 -12.42 -15.10 -4.43
N ILE A 51 -12.41 -13.79 -4.69
CA ILE A 51 -13.09 -12.77 -3.89
C ILE A 51 -14.53 -12.65 -4.42
N THR A 52 -15.49 -12.71 -3.51
CA THR A 52 -16.91 -12.61 -3.84
C THR A 52 -17.46 -11.25 -3.44
N TRP A 53 -18.46 -10.76 -4.17
CA TRP A 53 -19.19 -9.55 -3.78
C TRP A 53 -20.67 -9.74 -4.10
N SER A 54 -21.51 -9.04 -3.35
CA SER A 54 -22.94 -8.95 -3.62
C SER A 54 -23.36 -7.48 -3.58
N SER A 55 -24.38 -7.16 -4.36
CA SER A 55 -25.02 -5.85 -4.34
C SER A 55 -26.45 -6.02 -3.87
N SER A 56 -26.83 -5.28 -2.83
CA SER A 56 -28.20 -5.26 -2.32
C SER A 56 -29.22 -4.84 -3.39
N GLY A 57 -28.82 -3.96 -4.31
CA GLY A 57 -29.63 -3.52 -5.45
C GLY A 57 -29.44 -4.32 -6.74
N GLY A 58 -28.53 -5.30 -6.78
CA GLY A 58 -28.28 -6.12 -7.98
C GLY A 58 -27.72 -5.36 -9.20
N CYS A 59 -27.07 -4.21 -8.96
CA CYS A 59 -26.66 -3.26 -9.99
C CYS A 59 -25.24 -2.73 -9.74
N SER A 60 -24.63 -2.12 -10.77
CA SER A 60 -23.27 -1.57 -10.72
C SER A 60 -23.22 -0.04 -10.93
N ASP A 61 -24.37 0.63 -10.95
CA ASP A 61 -24.48 2.06 -11.19
C ASP A 61 -23.99 2.88 -9.98
N ARG A 62 -22.89 3.62 -10.17
CA ARG A 62 -22.27 4.40 -9.09
C ARG A 62 -23.16 5.50 -8.51
N SER A 63 -24.09 6.02 -9.31
CA SER A 63 -25.01 7.08 -8.90
C SER A 63 -26.17 6.58 -8.05
N ASN A 64 -26.35 5.25 -7.93
CA ASN A 64 -27.41 4.66 -7.13
C ASN A 64 -26.83 4.06 -5.84
N ALA A 65 -27.31 4.57 -4.69
CA ALA A 65 -26.81 4.20 -3.37
C ALA A 65 -27.07 2.72 -2.99
N THR A 66 -28.00 2.02 -3.65
CA THR A 66 -28.25 0.59 -3.39
C THR A 66 -27.30 -0.33 -4.16
N CYS A 67 -26.59 0.20 -5.16
CA CYS A 67 -25.71 -0.57 -6.03
C CYS A 67 -24.30 -0.68 -5.44
N THR A 68 -23.67 -1.85 -5.61
CA THR A 68 -22.23 -2.01 -5.30
C THR A 68 -21.47 -1.75 -6.59
N SER A 69 -21.01 -0.51 -6.76
CA SER A 69 -20.19 -0.12 -7.91
C SER A 69 -18.70 -0.14 -7.55
N PHE A 70 -17.88 -0.63 -8.48
CA PHE A 70 -16.42 -0.53 -8.42
C PHE A 70 -15.90 0.42 -9.49
N ASP A 71 -16.79 1.20 -10.11
CA ASP A 71 -16.39 2.22 -11.06
C ASP A 71 -15.52 3.26 -10.36
N GLN A 72 -14.41 3.65 -10.99
CA GLN A 72 -13.39 4.54 -10.40
C GLN A 72 -12.70 3.99 -9.14
N LEU A 73 -12.67 2.66 -8.96
CA LEU A 73 -11.81 2.01 -7.97
C LEU A 73 -10.35 2.22 -8.34
N ASN A 74 -9.47 2.45 -7.35
CA ASN A 74 -8.04 2.49 -7.61
C ASN A 74 -7.51 1.07 -7.86
N LEU A 75 -6.72 0.90 -8.93
CA LEU A 75 -6.10 -0.38 -9.26
C LEU A 75 -5.33 -0.98 -8.07
N ALA A 76 -4.55 -0.15 -7.37
CA ALA A 76 -3.79 -0.56 -6.19
C ALA A 76 -4.68 -1.10 -5.06
N THR A 77 -5.92 -0.59 -4.91
CA THR A 77 -6.88 -1.12 -3.93
C THR A 77 -7.36 -2.50 -4.33
N ALA A 78 -7.67 -2.73 -5.61
CA ALA A 78 -8.07 -4.05 -6.09
C ALA A 78 -6.94 -5.08 -5.88
N GLN A 79 -5.70 -4.71 -6.21
CA GLN A 79 -4.52 -5.54 -5.97
C GLN A 79 -4.29 -5.80 -4.48
N GLY A 80 -4.48 -4.79 -3.63
CA GLY A 80 -4.41 -4.93 -2.18
C GLY A 80 -5.40 -5.96 -1.64
N ALA A 81 -6.64 -5.98 -2.17
CA ALA A 81 -7.63 -6.99 -1.81
C ALA A 81 -7.21 -8.39 -2.25
N GLN A 82 -6.63 -8.55 -3.44
CA GLN A 82 -6.09 -9.84 -3.91
C GLN A 82 -4.93 -10.32 -3.02
N THR A 83 -4.03 -9.40 -2.63
CA THR A 83 -2.93 -9.69 -1.71
C THR A 83 -3.47 -10.11 -0.35
N LEU A 84 -4.45 -9.39 0.19
CA LEU A 84 -5.07 -9.73 1.47
C LEU A 84 -5.74 -11.11 1.41
N LYS A 85 -6.46 -11.43 0.34
CA LYS A 85 -7.03 -12.76 0.12
C LYS A 85 -5.98 -13.85 0.13
N SER A 86 -4.89 -13.63 -0.60
CA SER A 86 -3.80 -14.60 -0.74
C SER A 86 -3.05 -14.80 0.59
N ALA A 87 -2.83 -13.72 1.34
CA ALA A 87 -2.09 -13.77 2.60
C ALA A 87 -2.94 -14.32 3.76
N SER A 88 -4.23 -13.97 3.82
CA SER A 88 -5.11 -14.42 4.90
C SER A 88 -5.64 -15.83 4.69
N GLY A 89 -5.84 -16.26 3.43
CA GLY A 89 -6.56 -17.50 3.12
C GLY A 89 -8.06 -17.48 3.47
N CYS A 90 -8.53 -16.40 4.11
CA CYS A 90 -9.91 -16.24 4.53
C CYS A 90 -10.83 -15.91 3.35
N ALA A 91 -12.13 -16.18 3.49
CA ALA A 91 -13.13 -15.66 2.56
C ALA A 91 -13.15 -14.11 2.62
N LEU A 92 -13.28 -13.49 1.45
CA LEU A 92 -13.40 -12.04 1.24
C LEU A 92 -14.53 -11.77 0.27
#